data_AF-A0A2A3IUX0-F1
#
_entry.id   AF-A0A2A3IUX0-F1
#
_cell.length_a   1.000
_cell.length_b   1.000
_cell.length_c   1.000
_cell.angle_alpha   90.00
_cell.angle_beta   90.00
_cell.angle_gamma   90.00
#
_symmetry.space_group_name_H-M   'P 1'
#
loop_
_entity.id
_entity.type
_entity.pdbx_description
1 polymer ?
#
loop_
_entity_poly.entity_id
_entity_poly.type
_entity_poly.pdbx_seq_one_letter_code
_entity_poly.pdbx_strand_id
1 'polypeptide(L)'
;MTSTGSANTVTMRMPKGLYLLDNMFVNSSSTGEFGLVQPELNITKDTTVTLDARTAKSADITVPDAEAKMQSATVGYTYNSGAANAESGLSLGSFQQIRMAHRRPAVSSGLTQTWAGMWSKGDDAAYHVTTGGRTTKIAGERVRHYKASDLATVKTQFGASAPDKTGTLDVSGILPAGMVAPAGAEVKLPGARMLYVSTGDNIKWSLGFMQFGSDKAPGPNPVPEAWGALSNPQTLKADKSYQKTFNVGVFGPHIGGYYGIQREGNSHMGYVPMFTDGNEQPGSSQYTSVKSTLYRNVRRSPRGRTGSTRPATTRSRPARPRTR
;
A
#
# COMPACT_ATOMS: atom_id res chain seq x y z
N MET A 1 -22.55 -2.10 10.89
CA MET A 1 -23.67 -2.92 10.37
C MET A 1 -23.87 -2.53 8.93
N THR A 2 -24.04 -3.50 8.04
CA THR A 2 -24.11 -3.26 6.58
C THR A 2 -25.45 -3.78 6.08
N SER A 3 -26.16 -2.97 5.29
CA SER A 3 -27.38 -3.38 4.59
C SER A 3 -27.16 -3.17 3.10
N THR A 4 -27.51 -4.17 2.30
CA THR A 4 -27.42 -4.15 0.84
C THR A 4 -28.81 -4.38 0.27
N GLY A 5 -29.31 -3.48 -0.57
CA GLY A 5 -30.62 -3.62 -1.20
C GLY A 5 -30.89 -2.52 -2.23
N SER A 6 -31.84 -2.77 -3.13
CA SER A 6 -32.30 -1.83 -4.16
C SER A 6 -33.50 -0.99 -3.73
N ALA A 7 -33.94 -1.11 -2.47
CA ALA A 7 -35.11 -0.41 -1.96
C ALA A 7 -34.81 1.07 -1.71
N ASN A 8 -35.72 1.95 -2.14
CA ASN A 8 -35.62 3.41 -1.92
C ASN A 8 -35.72 3.81 -0.44
N THR A 9 -36.12 2.89 0.44
CA THR A 9 -36.19 3.09 1.88
C THR A 9 -35.89 1.77 2.58
N VAL A 10 -35.05 1.83 3.60
CA VAL A 10 -34.72 0.69 4.47
C VAL A 10 -35.04 1.09 5.90
N THR A 11 -35.83 0.27 6.58
CA THR A 11 -36.14 0.43 8.01
C THR A 11 -35.44 -0.66 8.80
N MET A 12 -34.73 -0.28 9.86
CA MET A 12 -34.02 -1.22 10.73
C MET A 12 -34.16 -0.81 12.19
N ARG A 13 -34.22 -1.79 13.10
CA ARG A 13 -34.24 -1.54 14.54
C ARG A 13 -32.82 -1.48 15.06
N MET A 14 -32.46 -0.38 15.71
CA MET A 14 -31.11 -0.16 16.24
C MET A 14 -31.15 0.14 17.74
N PRO A 15 -30.15 -0.30 18.52
CA PRO A 15 -29.92 0.22 19.86
C PRO A 15 -29.72 1.73 19.85
N LYS A 16 -29.98 2.38 20.98
CA LYS A 16 -29.58 3.78 21.15
C LYS A 16 -28.05 3.86 21.23
N GLY A 17 -27.45 4.82 20.55
CA GLY A 17 -26.00 4.97 20.54
C GLY A 17 -25.47 5.86 19.43
N LEU A 18 -24.15 6.05 19.43
CA LEU A 18 -23.42 6.75 18.39
C LEU A 18 -23.03 5.75 17.30
N TYR A 19 -23.35 6.09 16.05
CA TYR A 19 -23.04 5.29 14.88
C TYR A 19 -22.28 6.13 13.87
N LEU A 20 -21.39 5.49 13.11
CA LEU A 20 -20.91 6.02 11.84
C LEU A 20 -21.84 5.52 10.74
N LEU A 21 -22.34 6.45 9.93
CA LEU A 21 -23.08 6.13 8.72
C LEU A 21 -22.13 6.26 7.53
N ASP A 22 -21.80 5.12 6.94
CA ASP A 22 -21.10 5.03 5.66
C ASP A 22 -22.05 4.41 4.65
N ASN A 23 -22.42 5.16 3.63
CA ASN A 23 -23.27 4.67 2.56
C ASN A 23 -22.58 4.82 1.21
N MET A 24 -22.47 3.70 0.51
CA MET A 24 -21.94 3.62 -0.85
C MET A 24 -23.05 3.24 -1.81
N PHE A 25 -23.26 4.08 -2.81
CA PHE A 25 -24.08 3.79 -3.97
C PHE A 25 -23.18 3.22 -5.07
N VAL A 26 -23.28 1.91 -5.27
CA VAL A 26 -22.63 1.22 -6.38
C VAL A 26 -23.60 1.23 -7.56
N ASN A 27 -23.26 1.96 -8.62
CA ASN A 27 -24.03 1.94 -9.84
C ASN A 27 -23.51 0.81 -10.76
N SER A 28 -24.40 -0.09 -11.20
CA SER A 28 -24.03 -1.15 -12.15
C SER A 28 -23.75 -0.61 -13.57
N SER A 29 -24.11 0.64 -13.85
CA SER A 29 -23.66 1.38 -15.02
C SER A 29 -22.32 2.07 -14.74
N SER A 30 -21.48 2.22 -15.77
CA SER A 30 -20.11 2.79 -15.73
C SER A 30 -19.99 4.26 -15.26
N THR A 31 -21.03 4.81 -14.64
CA THR A 31 -21.15 6.22 -14.23
C THR A 31 -20.42 6.56 -12.92
N GLY A 32 -19.86 5.56 -12.22
CA GLY A 32 -19.05 5.72 -11.01
C GLY A 32 -19.77 5.36 -9.72
N GLU A 33 -19.07 5.57 -8.60
CA GLU A 33 -19.53 5.27 -7.24
C GLU A 33 -19.69 6.55 -6.42
N PHE A 34 -20.68 6.53 -5.51
CA PHE A 34 -21.01 7.68 -4.68
C PHE A 34 -20.97 7.31 -3.21
N GLY A 35 -20.22 8.06 -2.41
CA GLY A 35 -20.14 7.92 -0.98
C GLY A 35 -20.82 9.06 -0.23
N LEU A 36 -21.73 8.73 0.68
CA LEU A 36 -22.33 9.67 1.63
C LEU A 36 -21.98 9.24 3.03
N VAL A 37 -21.22 10.08 3.72
CA VAL A 37 -20.64 9.73 5.03
C VAL A 37 -21.10 10.73 6.08
N GLN A 38 -21.67 10.24 7.16
CA GLN A 38 -21.89 10.97 8.40
C GLN A 38 -21.06 10.30 9.50
N PRO A 39 -19.89 10.88 9.87
CA PRO A 39 -19.02 10.25 10.85
C PRO A 39 -19.68 10.05 12.23
N GLU A 40 -20.60 10.94 12.61
CA GLU A 40 -21.35 10.88 13.86
C GLU A 40 -22.86 10.99 13.64
N LEU A 41 -23.57 9.88 13.83
CA LEU A 41 -25.02 9.76 13.85
C LEU A 41 -25.47 9.26 15.21
N ASN A 42 -26.04 10.15 16.03
CA ASN A 42 -26.53 9.81 17.36
C ASN A 42 -28.00 9.36 17.30
N ILE A 43 -28.25 8.08 17.58
CA ILE A 43 -29.59 7.50 17.61
C ILE A 43 -30.08 7.47 19.06
N THR A 44 -31.00 8.35 19.40
CA THR A 44 -31.63 8.43 20.74
C THR A 44 -33.13 8.12 20.72
N LYS A 45 -33.72 8.12 19.52
CA LYS A 45 -35.12 7.90 19.19
C LYS A 45 -35.24 7.51 17.71
N ASP A 46 -36.47 7.27 17.25
CA ASP A 46 -36.76 7.05 15.84
C ASP A 46 -36.18 8.19 14.99
N THR A 47 -35.35 7.81 14.01
CA THR A 47 -34.53 8.74 13.22
C THR A 47 -34.63 8.37 11.76
N THR A 48 -35.00 9.34 10.92
CA THR A 48 -35.02 9.19 9.46
C THR A 48 -33.81 9.90 8.86
N VAL A 49 -33.08 9.21 7.99
CA VAL A 49 -31.92 9.77 7.29
C VAL A 49 -32.14 9.70 5.79
N THR A 50 -32.33 10.85 5.14
CA THR A 50 -32.53 10.94 3.68
C THR A 50 -31.20 11.00 2.96
N LEU A 51 -30.82 10.01 2.16
CA LEU A 51 -29.55 9.98 1.41
C LEU A 51 -29.75 10.50 -0.02
N ASP A 52 -29.04 11.56 -0.43
CA ASP A 52 -29.14 12.15 -1.77
C ASP A 52 -27.77 12.19 -2.47
N ALA A 53 -27.54 11.22 -3.36
CA ALA A 53 -26.29 11.09 -4.11
C ALA A 53 -25.99 12.27 -5.03
N ARG A 54 -26.98 13.10 -5.39
CA ARG A 54 -26.77 14.29 -6.23
C ARG A 54 -25.97 15.38 -5.52
N THR A 55 -25.87 15.31 -4.19
CA THR A 55 -25.06 16.22 -3.38
C THR A 55 -23.56 15.91 -3.44
N ALA A 56 -23.19 14.72 -3.92
CA ALA A 56 -21.81 14.27 -3.98
C ALA A 56 -21.06 14.87 -5.17
N LYS A 57 -19.81 15.26 -4.92
CA LYS A 57 -18.92 15.92 -5.88
C LYS A 57 -17.68 15.07 -6.12
N SER A 58 -17.05 15.26 -7.27
CA SER A 58 -15.77 14.62 -7.61
C SER A 58 -14.59 15.55 -7.34
N ALA A 59 -13.43 14.95 -7.13
CA ALA A 59 -12.17 15.69 -7.03
C ALA A 59 -11.66 16.07 -8.42
N ASP A 60 -10.92 17.17 -8.49
CA ASP A 60 -10.19 17.60 -9.67
C ASP A 60 -8.70 17.62 -9.35
N ILE A 61 -8.04 16.49 -9.60
CA ILE A 61 -6.63 16.30 -9.32
C ILE A 61 -5.93 15.91 -10.63
N THR A 62 -4.90 16.65 -11.00
CA THR A 62 -4.17 16.46 -12.26
C THR A 62 -2.66 16.49 -12.06
N VAL A 63 -1.95 15.88 -13.00
CA VAL A 63 -0.48 15.90 -13.11
C VAL A 63 -0.04 16.84 -14.23
N PRO A 64 1.21 17.32 -14.24
CA PRO A 64 1.64 18.36 -15.18
C PRO A 64 1.72 17.89 -16.65
N ASP A 65 1.74 16.58 -16.90
CA ASP A 65 1.80 16.01 -18.24
C ASP A 65 0.40 15.61 -18.72
N ALA A 66 -0.12 16.36 -19.68
CA ALA A 66 -1.45 16.15 -20.24
C ALA A 66 -1.58 14.86 -21.07
N GLU A 67 -0.48 14.24 -21.49
CA GLU A 67 -0.49 12.96 -22.22
C GLU A 67 -0.53 11.75 -21.28
N ALA A 68 -0.24 11.95 -19.98
CA ALA A 68 -0.29 10.89 -18.99
C ALA A 68 -1.75 10.46 -18.74
N LYS A 69 -2.00 9.15 -18.82
CA LYS A 69 -3.34 8.57 -18.68
C LYS A 69 -3.56 8.06 -17.27
N MET A 70 -4.61 8.52 -16.61
CA MET A 70 -4.98 8.04 -15.28
C MET A 70 -5.28 6.54 -15.34
N GLN A 71 -4.68 5.79 -14.42
CA GLN A 71 -4.83 4.34 -14.27
C GLN A 71 -5.67 4.01 -13.05
N SER A 72 -5.53 4.81 -11.99
CA SER A 72 -6.33 4.67 -10.78
C SER A 72 -6.47 6.00 -10.05
N ALA A 73 -7.58 6.12 -9.35
CA ALA A 73 -7.90 7.18 -8.42
C ALA A 73 -8.47 6.52 -7.16
N THR A 74 -7.96 6.93 -6.01
CA THR A 74 -8.37 6.42 -4.71
C THR A 74 -8.74 7.60 -3.82
N VAL A 75 -9.89 7.51 -3.16
CA VAL A 75 -10.30 8.43 -2.10
C VAL A 75 -10.58 7.62 -0.86
N GLY A 76 -9.91 7.96 0.24
CA GLY A 76 -10.07 7.28 1.51
C GLY A 76 -10.35 8.25 2.64
N TYR A 77 -10.96 7.77 3.71
CA TYR A 77 -11.07 8.51 4.95
C TYR A 77 -10.88 7.57 6.14
N THR A 78 -10.36 8.14 7.23
CA THR A 78 -10.32 7.49 8.54
C THR A 78 -11.04 8.35 9.54
N TYR A 79 -11.86 7.74 10.39
CA TYR A 79 -12.49 8.38 11.53
C TYR A 79 -12.09 7.65 12.81
N ASN A 80 -11.26 8.29 13.61
CA ASN A 80 -10.81 7.81 14.90
C ASN A 80 -11.31 8.77 15.98
N SER A 81 -12.48 8.47 16.54
CA SER A 81 -12.92 9.05 17.80
C SER A 81 -12.74 8.00 18.88
N GLY A 82 -12.52 8.40 20.13
CA GLY A 82 -12.37 7.43 21.24
C GLY A 82 -13.54 6.43 21.37
N ALA A 83 -14.68 6.70 20.71
CA ALA A 83 -15.85 5.83 20.63
C ALA A 83 -15.94 4.96 19.36
N ALA A 84 -15.21 5.28 18.28
CA ALA A 84 -15.27 4.56 17.00
C ALA A 84 -13.97 4.73 16.18
N ASN A 85 -13.45 3.62 15.65
CA ASN A 85 -12.41 3.62 14.63
C ASN A 85 -13.00 3.05 13.34
N ALA A 86 -12.94 3.82 12.26
CA ALA A 86 -13.42 3.42 10.95
C ALA A 86 -12.44 3.87 9.88
N GLU A 87 -12.28 3.04 8.86
CA GLU A 87 -11.54 3.35 7.64
C GLU A 87 -12.37 2.85 6.46
N SER A 88 -12.48 3.68 5.44
CA SER A 88 -13.23 3.35 4.23
C SER A 88 -12.68 4.16 3.05
N GLY A 89 -12.82 3.62 1.86
CA GLY A 89 -12.34 4.27 0.65
C GLY A 89 -12.85 3.59 -0.61
N LEU A 90 -12.75 4.34 -1.71
CA LEU A 90 -13.12 3.92 -3.05
C LEU A 90 -11.88 3.99 -3.92
N SER A 91 -11.72 3.00 -4.80
CA SER A 91 -10.65 2.99 -5.80
C SER A 91 -11.21 2.61 -7.16
N LEU A 92 -11.15 3.54 -8.10
CA LEU A 92 -11.67 3.41 -9.47
C LEU A 92 -10.62 3.87 -10.48
N GLY A 93 -10.95 3.85 -11.77
CA GLY A 93 -10.04 4.30 -12.83
C GLY A 93 -9.84 5.81 -12.89
N SER A 94 -10.75 6.60 -12.29
CA SER A 94 -10.74 8.05 -12.39
C SER A 94 -11.41 8.79 -11.22
N PHE A 95 -10.91 9.98 -10.86
CA PHE A 95 -11.52 10.82 -9.82
C PHE A 95 -12.95 11.28 -10.19
N GLN A 96 -13.27 11.35 -11.49
CA GLN A 96 -14.59 11.70 -11.99
C GLN A 96 -15.61 10.57 -11.77
N GLN A 97 -15.13 9.34 -11.57
CA GLN A 97 -15.93 8.17 -11.23
C GLN A 97 -16.15 8.05 -9.71
N ILE A 98 -15.46 8.84 -8.88
CA ILE A 98 -15.62 8.84 -7.43
C ILE A 98 -16.32 10.12 -7.02
N ARG A 99 -17.43 10.02 -6.29
CA ARG A 99 -18.16 11.19 -5.78
C ARG A 99 -18.40 11.05 -4.30
N MET A 100 -18.00 12.04 -3.52
CA MET A 100 -18.17 12.03 -2.06
C MET A 100 -19.00 13.22 -1.58
N ALA A 101 -19.80 13.01 -0.54
CA ALA A 101 -20.51 14.05 0.20
C ALA A 101 -20.42 13.85 1.71
N HIS A 102 -20.26 14.95 2.43
CA HIS A 102 -20.41 14.99 3.87
C HIS A 102 -21.86 15.15 4.28
N ARG A 103 -22.24 14.40 5.29
CA ARG A 103 -23.51 14.55 5.98
C ARG A 103 -23.32 15.21 7.32
N ARG A 104 -24.11 16.26 7.54
CA ARG A 104 -24.09 17.04 8.78
C ARG A 104 -24.41 16.14 9.98
N PRO A 105 -23.86 16.46 11.17
CA PRO A 105 -22.98 17.59 11.49
C PRO A 105 -21.51 17.36 11.08
N ALA A 106 -20.69 18.41 11.14
CA ALA A 106 -19.23 18.26 11.08
C ALA A 106 -18.71 17.67 12.41
N VAL A 107 -17.60 16.95 12.37
CA VAL A 107 -16.94 16.47 13.59
C VAL A 107 -15.92 17.48 14.10
N SER A 108 -15.67 17.46 15.41
CA SER A 108 -14.69 18.35 16.04
C SER A 108 -13.25 17.90 15.82
N SER A 109 -13.01 16.60 15.66
CA SER A 109 -11.68 16.00 15.47
C SER A 109 -11.80 14.55 14.97
N GLY A 110 -10.67 13.87 14.81
CA GLY A 110 -10.63 12.43 14.52
C GLY A 110 -10.82 12.04 13.06
N LEU A 111 -11.24 12.96 12.20
CA LEU A 111 -11.44 12.70 10.78
C LEU A 111 -10.22 13.10 9.94
N THR A 112 -9.80 12.20 9.07
CA THR A 112 -8.80 12.41 8.02
C THR A 112 -9.41 11.98 6.69
N GLN A 113 -9.10 12.71 5.63
CA GLN A 113 -9.42 12.29 4.27
C GLN A 113 -8.21 12.44 3.36
N THR A 114 -8.04 11.48 2.45
CA THR A 114 -6.89 11.37 1.57
C THR A 114 -7.32 11.03 0.14
N TRP A 115 -6.50 11.47 -0.80
CA TRP A 115 -6.65 11.22 -2.23
C TRP A 115 -5.32 10.73 -2.77
N ALA A 116 -5.33 9.65 -3.54
CA ALA A 116 -4.18 9.22 -4.33
C ALA A 116 -4.57 8.98 -5.78
N GLY A 117 -3.66 9.26 -6.69
CA GLY A 117 -3.86 9.02 -8.11
C GLY A 117 -2.60 8.45 -8.74
N MET A 118 -2.80 7.60 -9.75
CA MET A 118 -1.74 7.06 -10.58
C MET A 118 -2.03 7.38 -12.05
N TRP A 119 -1.02 7.86 -12.77
CA TRP A 119 -1.05 8.03 -14.22
C TRP A 119 0.14 7.32 -14.84
N SER A 120 -0.04 6.81 -16.06
CA SER A 120 1.03 6.23 -16.86
C SER A 120 1.25 7.03 -18.14
N LYS A 121 2.50 7.16 -18.55
CA LYS A 121 2.91 7.61 -19.88
C LYS A 121 3.60 6.43 -20.56
N GLY A 122 2.79 5.55 -21.13
CA GLY A 122 3.24 4.25 -21.62
C GLY A 122 3.95 3.44 -20.53
N ASP A 123 4.98 2.71 -20.94
CA ASP A 123 5.80 1.89 -20.05
C ASP A 123 6.98 2.67 -19.43
N ASP A 124 7.30 3.84 -19.98
CA ASP A 124 8.53 4.58 -19.64
C ASP A 124 8.40 5.40 -18.36
N ALA A 125 7.22 5.96 -18.10
CA ALA A 125 7.01 6.87 -16.99
C ALA A 125 5.65 6.68 -16.29
N ALA A 126 5.61 7.01 -15.00
CA ALA A 126 4.38 7.06 -14.20
C ALA A 126 4.41 8.24 -13.22
N TYR A 127 3.23 8.77 -12.94
CA TYR A 127 3.02 9.79 -11.92
C TYR A 127 2.22 9.18 -10.78
N HIS A 128 2.70 9.37 -9.55
CA HIS A 128 2.00 8.96 -8.34
C HIS A 128 1.83 10.19 -7.45
N VAL A 129 0.60 10.58 -7.20
CA VAL A 129 0.33 11.72 -6.32
C VAL A 129 -0.51 11.27 -5.15
N THR A 130 -0.28 11.87 -3.99
CA THR A 130 -1.08 11.66 -2.80
C THR A 130 -1.15 12.97 -2.02
N THR A 131 -2.36 13.35 -1.59
CA THR A 131 -2.64 14.55 -0.80
C THR A 131 -3.77 14.27 0.18
N GLY A 132 -3.90 15.10 1.19
CA GLY A 132 -4.96 15.00 2.17
C GLY A 132 -4.47 15.36 3.56
N GLY A 133 -5.28 15.02 4.55
CA GLY A 133 -4.95 15.31 5.94
C GLY A 133 -6.19 15.35 6.81
N ARG A 134 -6.01 15.90 8.02
CA ARG A 134 -7.09 16.07 8.98
C ARG A 134 -8.12 17.05 8.44
N THR A 135 -9.39 16.76 8.67
CA THR A 135 -10.53 17.57 8.28
C THR A 135 -11.65 17.40 9.30
N THR A 136 -12.65 18.28 9.28
CA THR A 136 -13.88 18.17 10.09
C THR A 136 -15.06 17.68 9.27
N LYS A 137 -14.90 17.59 7.94
CA LYS A 137 -15.92 17.16 6.98
C LYS A 137 -15.30 16.33 5.86
N ILE A 138 -16.07 15.35 5.38
CA ILE A 138 -15.78 14.69 4.10
C ILE A 138 -15.94 15.72 2.95
N ALA A 139 -15.07 15.65 1.97
CA ALA A 139 -15.10 16.50 0.79
C ALA A 139 -15.05 15.62 -0.46
N GLY A 140 -15.91 15.95 -1.42
CA GLY A 140 -15.76 15.47 -2.79
C GLY A 140 -14.87 16.39 -3.62
N GLU A 141 -15.01 17.70 -3.43
CA GLU A 141 -14.47 18.76 -4.30
C GLU A 141 -13.00 19.15 -4.02
N ARG A 142 -12.12 18.17 -3.82
CA ARG A 142 -10.69 18.45 -3.67
C ARG A 142 -10.11 18.87 -5.02
N VAL A 143 -9.57 20.09 -5.12
CA VAL A 143 -8.87 20.58 -6.31
C VAL A 143 -7.37 20.61 -6.06
N ARG A 144 -6.57 19.97 -6.91
CA ARG A 144 -5.10 20.04 -6.89
C ARG A 144 -4.50 19.76 -8.26
N HIS A 145 -3.95 20.78 -8.89
CA HIS A 145 -3.18 20.64 -10.12
C HIS A 145 -1.70 20.65 -9.80
N TYR A 146 -1.05 19.49 -9.92
CA TYR A 146 0.38 19.38 -9.66
C TYR A 146 1.18 20.00 -10.81
N LYS A 147 2.23 20.74 -10.44
CA LYS A 147 3.26 21.21 -11.36
C LYS A 147 4.47 20.29 -11.29
N ALA A 148 5.36 20.34 -12.29
CA ALA A 148 6.62 19.61 -12.23
C ALA A 148 7.43 19.95 -10.97
N SER A 149 7.42 21.21 -10.55
CA SER A 149 8.06 21.71 -9.33
C SER A 149 7.45 21.20 -8.02
N ASP A 150 6.31 20.53 -8.07
CA ASP A 150 5.70 19.90 -6.89
C ASP A 150 6.14 18.44 -6.74
N LEU A 151 6.88 17.89 -7.71
CA LEU A 151 7.20 16.47 -7.81
C LEU A 151 8.69 16.20 -7.61
N ALA A 152 9.00 15.04 -7.05
CA ALA A 152 10.32 14.45 -7.08
C ALA A 152 10.41 13.44 -8.23
N THR A 153 11.58 13.32 -8.85
CA THR A 153 11.86 12.30 -9.87
C THR A 153 12.58 11.11 -9.25
N VAL A 154 12.08 9.90 -9.46
CA VAL A 154 12.73 8.65 -9.04
C VAL A 154 12.99 7.79 -10.27
N LYS A 155 14.26 7.61 -10.60
CA LYS A 155 14.73 6.74 -11.67
C LYS A 155 14.80 5.32 -11.14
N THR A 156 13.88 4.45 -11.52
CA THR A 156 13.90 3.05 -11.11
C THR A 156 14.54 2.17 -12.17
N GLN A 157 15.31 1.18 -11.72
CA GLN A 157 15.92 0.14 -12.54
C GLN A 157 15.63 -1.21 -11.94
N PHE A 158 15.30 -2.19 -12.78
CA PHE A 158 14.89 -3.53 -12.39
C PHE A 158 15.77 -4.55 -13.09
N GLY A 159 16.40 -5.43 -12.32
CA GLY A 159 17.07 -6.61 -12.84
C GLY A 159 16.11 -7.80 -12.97
N ALA A 160 16.58 -8.84 -13.66
CA ALA A 160 15.96 -10.16 -13.67
C ALA A 160 17.05 -11.22 -13.54
N SER A 161 16.84 -12.21 -12.68
CA SER A 161 17.79 -13.32 -12.49
C SER A 161 17.69 -14.39 -13.57
N ALA A 162 16.67 -14.32 -14.44
CA ALA A 162 16.40 -15.23 -15.54
C ALA A 162 15.56 -14.52 -16.63
N PRO A 163 15.55 -15.01 -17.89
CA PRO A 163 14.64 -14.51 -18.92
C PRO A 163 13.16 -14.76 -18.57
N ASP A 164 12.27 -14.09 -19.30
CA ASP A 164 10.81 -14.25 -19.23
C ASP A 164 10.18 -13.99 -17.85
N LYS A 165 10.75 -13.07 -17.08
CA LYS A 165 10.21 -12.62 -15.80
C LYS A 165 9.34 -11.39 -15.97
N THR A 166 8.30 -11.30 -15.13
CA THR A 166 7.46 -10.12 -15.00
C THR A 166 7.62 -9.52 -13.62
N GLY A 167 7.34 -8.23 -13.46
CA GLY A 167 7.39 -7.61 -12.15
C GLY A 167 6.26 -6.63 -11.91
N THR A 168 6.04 -6.32 -10.64
CA THR A 168 5.19 -5.20 -10.23
C THR A 168 5.98 -4.25 -9.36
N LEU A 169 5.66 -2.97 -9.48
CA LEU A 169 6.18 -1.89 -8.67
C LEU A 169 5.03 -1.24 -7.91
N ASP A 170 5.03 -1.42 -6.60
CA ASP A 170 4.14 -0.74 -5.68
C ASP A 170 4.76 0.59 -5.27
N VAL A 171 4.00 1.68 -5.38
CA VAL A 171 4.47 3.04 -5.07
C VAL A 171 3.48 3.69 -4.11
N SER A 172 3.74 3.59 -2.82
CA SER A 172 2.79 3.99 -1.77
C SER A 172 3.14 5.34 -1.14
N GLY A 173 2.16 6.25 -1.15
CA GLY A 173 2.22 7.54 -0.49
C GLY A 173 1.71 7.43 0.95
N ILE A 174 2.56 7.77 1.91
CA ILE A 174 2.26 7.69 3.34
C ILE A 174 2.17 9.12 3.88
N LEU A 175 0.96 9.56 4.21
CA LEU A 175 0.73 10.83 4.87
C LEU A 175 0.80 10.66 6.39
N PRO A 176 1.12 11.71 7.16
CA PRO A 176 1.09 11.63 8.64
C PRO A 176 -0.28 11.22 9.20
N ALA A 177 -1.34 11.46 8.44
CA ALA A 177 -2.72 11.23 8.84
C ALA A 177 -3.24 9.84 8.44
N GLY A 178 -2.48 9.06 7.67
CA GLY A 178 -2.87 7.74 7.18
C GLY A 178 -2.15 7.35 5.89
N MET A 179 -2.22 6.07 5.53
CA MET A 179 -1.63 5.55 4.29
C MET A 179 -2.64 5.65 3.14
N VAL A 180 -2.17 5.92 1.92
CA VAL A 180 -2.93 5.58 0.70
C VAL A 180 -2.01 4.77 -0.20
N ALA A 181 -2.35 3.50 -0.38
CA ALA A 181 -1.65 2.63 -1.31
C ALA A 181 -2.40 2.65 -2.65
N PRO A 182 -1.87 3.28 -3.71
CA PRO A 182 -2.35 3.00 -5.05
C PRO A 182 -1.94 1.56 -5.43
N ALA A 183 -2.69 0.97 -6.36
CA ALA A 183 -2.38 -0.35 -6.90
C ALA A 183 -0.98 -0.40 -7.53
N GLY A 184 -0.32 -1.55 -7.40
CA GLY A 184 0.96 -1.82 -8.05
C GLY A 184 0.87 -1.73 -9.57
N ALA A 185 1.95 -1.26 -10.20
CA ALA A 185 2.05 -1.14 -11.64
C ALA A 185 2.92 -2.28 -12.21
N GLU A 186 2.45 -2.97 -13.25
CA GLU A 186 3.31 -3.91 -13.98
C GLU A 186 4.52 -3.21 -14.59
N VAL A 187 5.67 -3.88 -14.57
CA VAL A 187 6.94 -3.44 -15.14
C VAL A 187 7.62 -4.59 -15.89
N LYS A 188 8.33 -4.25 -16.98
CA LYS A 188 9.13 -5.20 -17.76
C LYS A 188 10.46 -5.47 -17.05
N LEU A 189 10.92 -6.72 -17.10
CA LEU A 189 12.18 -7.16 -16.51
C LEU A 189 13.10 -7.81 -17.56
N PRO A 190 14.40 -7.49 -17.56
CA PRO A 190 15.00 -6.31 -16.93
C PRO A 190 14.48 -5.02 -17.57
N GLY A 191 14.49 -3.91 -16.84
CA GLY A 191 13.92 -2.67 -17.33
C GLY A 191 14.16 -1.46 -16.45
N ALA A 192 13.55 -0.34 -16.81
CA ALA A 192 13.59 0.89 -16.06
C ALA A 192 12.24 1.61 -16.16
N ARG A 193 11.92 2.41 -15.14
CA ARG A 193 10.73 3.28 -15.17
C ARG A 193 11.04 4.61 -14.47
N MET A 194 10.62 5.70 -15.07
CA MET A 194 10.66 7.01 -14.40
C MET A 194 9.40 7.18 -13.55
N LEU A 195 9.57 7.50 -12.28
CA LEU A 195 8.46 7.87 -11.41
C LEU A 195 8.54 9.36 -11.08
N TYR A 196 7.39 10.02 -11.15
CA TYR A 196 7.20 11.37 -10.65
C TYR A 196 6.25 11.30 -9.48
N VAL A 197 6.74 11.67 -8.29
CA VAL A 197 5.99 11.46 -7.05
C VAL A 197 5.73 12.78 -6.34
N SER A 198 4.51 12.98 -5.84
CA SER A 198 4.15 14.24 -5.19
C SER A 198 4.97 14.51 -3.93
N THR A 199 5.25 15.78 -3.69
CA THR A 199 5.91 16.25 -2.46
C THR A 199 4.99 17.22 -1.72
N GLY A 200 5.38 17.61 -0.50
CA GLY A 200 4.50 18.36 0.40
C GLY A 200 3.61 17.46 1.26
N ASP A 201 2.70 18.04 2.02
CA ASP A 201 1.80 17.35 2.96
C ASP A 201 2.51 16.38 3.95
N ASN A 202 3.82 16.57 4.15
CA ASN A 202 4.72 15.67 4.89
C ASN A 202 4.67 14.21 4.43
N ILE A 203 4.42 13.98 3.14
CA ILE A 203 4.36 12.66 2.55
C ILE A 203 5.72 11.96 2.60
N LYS A 204 5.68 10.65 2.85
CA LYS A 204 6.79 9.73 2.65
C LYS A 204 6.42 8.70 1.59
N TRP A 205 7.39 8.30 0.79
CA TRP A 205 7.21 7.32 -0.28
C TRP A 205 7.85 6.00 0.07
N SER A 206 7.08 4.92 -0.04
CA SER A 206 7.57 3.55 0.00
C SER A 206 7.47 2.95 -1.39
N LEU A 207 8.54 2.28 -1.83
CA LEU A 207 8.56 1.55 -3.09
C LEU A 207 8.77 0.07 -2.78
N GLY A 208 7.88 -0.78 -3.30
CA GLY A 208 7.96 -2.23 -3.24
C GLY A 208 8.07 -2.80 -4.65
N PHE A 209 8.91 -3.80 -4.83
CA PHE A 209 9.12 -4.49 -6.08
C PHE A 209 8.84 -5.98 -5.88
N MET A 210 8.06 -6.57 -6.78
CA MET A 210 7.85 -8.00 -6.86
C MET A 210 8.27 -8.51 -8.22
N GLN A 211 8.93 -9.66 -8.26
CA GLN A 211 9.17 -10.45 -9.47
C GLN A 211 8.29 -11.70 -9.42
N PHE A 212 7.69 -12.02 -10.56
CA PHE A 212 6.91 -13.23 -10.78
C PHE A 212 7.57 -14.11 -11.86
N GLY A 213 7.21 -15.39 -11.85
CA GLY A 213 7.66 -16.37 -12.83
C GLY A 213 7.11 -16.15 -14.23
N SER A 214 7.44 -17.06 -15.14
CA SER A 214 7.04 -17.03 -16.56
C SER A 214 5.52 -17.18 -16.76
N ASP A 215 4.83 -17.74 -15.79
CA ASP A 215 3.38 -17.75 -15.76
C ASP A 215 2.93 -16.38 -15.25
N LYS A 216 2.37 -15.55 -16.14
CA LYS A 216 1.67 -14.30 -15.77
C LYS A 216 0.90 -14.57 -14.48
N ALA A 217 1.21 -13.82 -13.41
CA ALA A 217 0.53 -13.83 -12.12
C ALA A 217 -0.77 -14.67 -12.13
N PRO A 218 -0.74 -15.97 -11.77
CA PRO A 218 -1.89 -16.83 -11.98
C PRO A 218 -2.98 -16.45 -10.97
N GLY A 219 -3.96 -15.68 -11.43
CA GLY A 219 -5.12 -15.28 -10.65
C GLY A 219 -4.89 -14.10 -9.69
N PRO A 220 -5.92 -13.74 -8.89
CA PRO A 220 -5.95 -12.49 -8.12
C PRO A 220 -4.93 -12.41 -6.97
N ASN A 221 -4.19 -13.48 -6.66
CA ASN A 221 -3.20 -13.54 -5.58
C ASN A 221 -1.94 -14.32 -6.03
N PRO A 222 -1.13 -13.77 -6.95
CA PRO A 222 0.09 -14.43 -7.38
C PRO A 222 1.13 -14.46 -6.25
N VAL A 223 1.78 -15.60 -6.03
CA VAL A 223 2.90 -15.70 -5.08
C VAL A 223 4.17 -15.20 -5.79
N PRO A 224 4.82 -14.11 -5.33
CA PRO A 224 6.02 -13.61 -5.96
C PRO A 224 7.18 -14.62 -5.83
N GLU A 225 7.94 -14.77 -6.91
CA GLU A 225 9.20 -15.51 -6.90
C GLU A 225 10.30 -14.72 -6.20
N ALA A 226 10.25 -13.39 -6.27
CA ALA A 226 11.05 -12.54 -5.43
C ALA A 226 10.31 -11.27 -5.01
N TRP A 227 10.60 -10.77 -3.83
CA TRP A 227 10.09 -9.49 -3.32
C TRP A 227 11.27 -8.66 -2.84
N GLY A 228 11.23 -7.35 -3.00
CA GLY A 228 12.16 -6.41 -2.39
C GLY A 228 11.46 -5.09 -2.14
N ALA A 229 11.66 -4.46 -0.98
CA ALA A 229 11.12 -3.14 -0.72
C ALA A 229 12.19 -2.22 -0.16
N LEU A 230 11.97 -0.91 -0.33
CA LEU A 230 12.67 0.07 0.48
C LEU A 230 12.28 -0.16 1.95
N SER A 231 13.25 -0.52 2.78
CA SER A 231 13.04 -0.88 4.19
C SER A 231 12.44 0.26 5.03
N ASN A 232 12.50 1.51 4.55
CA ASN A 232 11.93 2.68 5.21
C ASN A 232 11.31 3.68 4.21
N PRO A 233 10.06 4.17 4.44
CA PRO A 233 9.48 5.25 3.67
C PRO A 233 10.35 6.52 3.66
N GLN A 234 10.56 7.10 2.48
CA GLN A 234 11.49 8.21 2.29
C GLN A 234 10.77 9.53 2.03
N THR A 235 11.23 10.60 2.68
CA THR A 235 10.86 11.96 2.27
C THR A 235 11.68 12.33 1.05
N LEU A 236 11.00 12.59 -0.07
CA LEU A 236 11.61 13.04 -1.31
C LEU A 236 11.32 14.53 -1.51
N LYS A 237 12.31 15.28 -2.00
CA LYS A 237 12.21 16.73 -2.18
C LYS A 237 11.81 17.06 -3.61
N ALA A 238 10.97 18.08 -3.77
CA ALA A 238 10.56 18.57 -5.08
C ALA A 238 11.77 19.02 -5.89
N ASP A 239 11.69 18.91 -7.23
CA ASP A 239 12.77 19.25 -8.17
C ASP A 239 14.09 18.50 -7.91
N LYS A 240 14.05 17.38 -7.17
CA LYS A 240 15.20 16.50 -6.97
C LYS A 240 15.00 15.17 -7.69
N SER A 241 16.13 14.63 -8.14
CA SER A 241 16.22 13.31 -8.77
C SER A 241 16.88 12.32 -7.83
N TYR A 242 16.31 11.12 -7.78
CA TYR A 242 16.80 9.99 -6.99
C TYR A 242 16.93 8.76 -7.90
N GLN A 243 17.84 7.85 -7.59
CA GLN A 243 17.97 6.57 -8.28
C GLN A 243 17.66 5.43 -7.33
N LYS A 244 16.88 4.46 -7.79
CA LYS A 244 16.52 3.24 -7.07
C LYS A 244 16.71 2.06 -7.98
N THR A 245 17.47 1.08 -7.52
CA THR A 245 17.68 -0.15 -8.26
C THR A 245 17.14 -1.28 -7.40
N PHE A 246 16.33 -2.14 -8.02
CA PHE A 246 15.71 -3.29 -7.40
C PHE A 246 16.17 -4.55 -8.13
N ASN A 247 16.39 -5.62 -7.39
CA ASN A 247 16.61 -6.96 -7.98
C ASN A 247 17.83 -7.01 -8.92
N VAL A 248 18.85 -6.19 -8.64
CA VAL A 248 20.14 -6.16 -9.35
C VAL A 248 21.25 -6.52 -8.37
N GLY A 249 22.14 -7.43 -8.77
CA GLY A 249 23.30 -7.86 -7.99
C GLY A 249 23.23 -9.32 -7.56
N VAL A 250 24.25 -9.75 -6.82
CA VAL A 250 24.29 -11.10 -6.22
C VAL A 250 23.40 -11.08 -4.98
N PHE A 251 22.38 -11.94 -4.98
CA PHE A 251 21.54 -12.13 -3.80
C PHE A 251 22.30 -12.90 -2.72
N GLY A 252 22.26 -12.39 -1.50
CA GLY A 252 22.94 -13.02 -0.37
C GLY A 252 22.18 -12.88 0.95
N PRO A 253 22.55 -13.70 1.95
CA PRO A 253 22.06 -13.51 3.31
C PRO A 253 22.56 -12.18 3.88
N HIS A 254 21.67 -11.39 4.48
CA HIS A 254 22.04 -10.14 5.17
C HIS A 254 21.76 -10.23 6.68
N ILE A 255 22.68 -9.69 7.48
CA ILE A 255 22.60 -9.61 8.94
C ILE A 255 22.92 -8.15 9.32
N GLY A 256 22.03 -7.49 10.04
CA GLY A 256 22.12 -6.08 10.42
C GLY A 256 20.77 -5.49 10.85
N GLY A 257 20.77 -4.59 11.85
CA GLY A 257 19.56 -3.94 12.35
C GLY A 257 18.50 -4.91 12.91
N TYR A 258 17.31 -4.94 12.29
CA TYR A 258 16.24 -5.90 12.62
C TYR A 258 16.52 -7.33 12.11
N TYR A 259 17.49 -7.50 11.21
CA TYR A 259 17.85 -8.78 10.61
C TYR A 259 19.03 -9.43 11.34
N GLY A 260 18.91 -10.72 11.66
CA GLY A 260 19.86 -11.46 12.48
C GLY A 260 19.16 -12.15 13.65
N ILE A 261 19.87 -12.27 14.78
CA ILE A 261 19.34 -12.84 16.02
C ILE A 261 19.12 -11.71 17.01
N GLN A 262 17.89 -11.57 17.49
CA GLN A 262 17.51 -10.63 18.53
C GLN A 262 17.04 -11.37 19.77
N ARG A 263 17.24 -10.76 20.95
CA ARG A 263 16.73 -11.27 22.21
C ARG A 263 15.66 -10.32 22.75
N GLU A 264 14.49 -10.85 23.01
CA GLU A 264 13.38 -10.14 23.66
C GLU A 264 12.99 -10.92 24.91
N GLY A 265 13.32 -10.38 26.09
CA GLY A 265 13.15 -11.08 27.37
C GLY A 265 13.87 -12.44 27.37
N ASN A 266 13.13 -13.53 27.55
CA ASN A 266 13.66 -14.90 27.51
C ASN A 266 13.59 -15.56 26.13
N SER A 267 13.05 -14.87 25.12
CA SER A 267 12.91 -15.36 23.75
C SER A 267 14.08 -14.90 22.87
N HIS A 268 14.49 -15.75 21.93
CA HIS A 268 15.42 -15.40 20.85
C HIS A 268 14.66 -15.49 19.53
N MET A 269 14.58 -14.38 18.80
CA MET A 269 13.99 -14.34 17.47
C MET A 269 15.11 -14.24 16.44
N GLY A 270 15.01 -15.05 15.38
CA GLY A 270 15.97 -15.05 14.30
C GLY A 270 15.29 -14.80 12.96
N TYR A 271 15.69 -13.75 12.25
CA TYR A 271 15.21 -13.49 10.90
C TYR A 271 16.39 -13.08 9.99
N VAL A 272 16.75 -13.97 9.06
CA VAL A 272 17.84 -13.74 8.10
C VAL A 272 17.24 -13.78 6.69
N PRO A 273 17.08 -12.64 6.01
CA PRO A 273 16.66 -12.63 4.61
C PRO A 273 17.77 -13.24 3.75
N MET A 274 17.46 -14.31 3.03
CA MET A 274 18.43 -15.07 2.21
C MET A 274 18.67 -14.47 0.82
N PHE A 275 17.80 -13.56 0.39
CA PHE A 275 17.83 -12.95 -0.94
C PHE A 275 17.84 -11.43 -0.83
N THR A 276 18.78 -10.90 -0.04
CA THR A 276 19.02 -9.45 -0.01
C THR A 276 19.85 -9.07 -1.22
N ASP A 277 19.45 -8.03 -1.94
CA ASP A 277 20.20 -7.55 -3.10
C ASP A 277 21.46 -6.75 -2.71
N GLY A 278 22.26 -6.35 -3.70
CA GLY A 278 23.51 -5.62 -3.46
C GLY A 278 23.35 -4.24 -2.82
N ASN A 279 22.12 -3.73 -2.69
CA ASN A 279 21.78 -2.45 -2.06
C ASN A 279 21.12 -2.63 -0.68
N GLU A 280 21.29 -3.80 -0.05
CA GLU A 280 20.71 -4.15 1.26
C GLU A 280 19.18 -4.12 1.31
N GLN A 281 18.51 -4.26 0.14
CA GLN A 281 17.07 -4.38 0.11
C GLN A 281 16.70 -5.83 0.39
N PRO A 282 16.03 -6.12 1.53
CA PRO A 282 15.73 -7.48 1.92
C PRO A 282 14.74 -8.07 0.93
N GLY A 283 15.06 -9.26 0.45
CA GLY A 283 14.16 -10.02 -0.40
C GLY A 283 13.96 -11.46 0.02
N SER A 284 12.95 -12.06 -0.57
CA SER A 284 12.62 -13.47 -0.42
C SER A 284 12.63 -14.14 -1.78
N SER A 285 12.81 -15.45 -1.83
CA SER A 285 12.54 -16.25 -3.02
C SER A 285 12.06 -17.63 -2.62
N GLN A 286 11.34 -18.31 -3.51
CA GLN A 286 11.16 -19.75 -3.35
C GLN A 286 12.52 -20.44 -3.45
N TYR A 287 12.79 -21.35 -2.53
CA TYR A 287 14.02 -22.14 -2.49
C TYR A 287 13.71 -23.62 -2.36
N THR A 288 14.50 -24.44 -3.03
CA THR A 288 14.42 -25.92 -2.91
C THR A 288 14.91 -26.39 -1.54
N SER A 289 15.92 -25.72 -0.97
CA SER A 289 16.36 -25.91 0.42
C SER A 289 17.11 -24.69 0.96
N VAL A 290 16.90 -24.38 2.24
CA VAL A 290 17.73 -23.43 3.01
C VAL A 290 18.12 -24.11 4.33
N LYS A 291 19.35 -23.88 4.78
CA LYS A 291 19.85 -24.34 6.08
C LYS A 291 20.47 -23.16 6.84
N SER A 292 19.82 -22.76 7.92
CA SER A 292 20.35 -21.79 8.88
C SER A 292 20.70 -22.50 10.19
N THR A 293 21.87 -22.22 10.75
CA THR A 293 22.37 -22.87 11.96
C THR A 293 22.78 -21.82 12.98
N LEU A 294 22.17 -21.83 14.18
CA LEU A 294 22.54 -20.95 15.27
C LEU A 294 23.49 -21.67 16.23
N TYR A 295 24.64 -21.05 16.49
CA TYR A 295 25.62 -21.53 17.46
C TYR A 295 25.63 -20.63 18.69
N ARG A 296 25.68 -21.23 19.89
CA ARG A 296 25.80 -20.51 21.17
C ARG A 296 27.03 -21.02 21.91
N ASN A 297 27.80 -20.10 22.51
CA ASN A 297 28.97 -20.40 23.35
C ASN A 297 30.09 -21.20 22.64
N VAL A 298 30.57 -20.73 21.49
CA VAL A 298 31.71 -21.36 20.82
C VAL A 298 33.02 -20.93 21.49
N ARG A 299 33.56 -21.73 22.41
CA ARG A 299 34.97 -21.62 22.81
C ARG A 299 35.83 -22.19 21.68
N ARG A 300 36.61 -21.33 20.99
CA ARG A 300 37.65 -21.81 20.06
C ARG A 300 38.81 -22.37 20.87
N SER A 301 39.02 -23.69 20.80
CA SER A 301 40.28 -24.31 21.20
C SER A 301 41.28 -24.21 20.05
N PRO A 302 42.57 -23.89 20.29
CA PRO A 302 43.61 -23.84 19.26
C PRO A 302 43.86 -25.19 18.54
N ARG A 303 43.31 -26.30 19.03
CA ARG A 303 43.42 -27.63 18.40
C ARG A 303 42.04 -28.22 18.14
N GLY A 304 41.46 -27.88 16.99
CA GLY A 304 40.70 -28.77 16.09
C GLY A 304 39.61 -29.73 16.59
N ARG A 305 39.12 -29.68 17.84
CA ARG A 305 37.92 -30.45 18.26
C ARG A 305 36.94 -29.56 19.01
N THR A 306 35.81 -29.28 18.38
CA THR A 306 34.67 -28.60 18.99
C THR A 306 33.81 -29.59 19.78
N GLY A 307 33.62 -29.34 21.07
CA GLY A 307 32.56 -29.94 21.86
C GLY A 307 31.20 -29.47 21.34
N SER A 308 30.33 -30.42 21.00
CA SER A 308 28.99 -30.17 20.47
C SER A 308 28.07 -29.68 21.60
N THR A 309 27.61 -28.43 21.51
CA THR A 309 26.25 -28.10 21.96
C THR A 309 25.33 -28.23 20.76
N ARG A 310 24.20 -28.92 20.92
CA ARG A 310 23.25 -29.21 19.84
C ARG A 310 22.82 -27.90 19.16
N PRO A 311 23.13 -27.69 17.87
CA PRO A 311 22.61 -26.55 17.15
C PRO A 311 21.09 -26.70 17.02
N ALA A 312 20.36 -25.63 17.33
CA ALA A 312 18.98 -25.52 16.88
C ALA A 312 19.02 -25.39 15.34
N THR A 313 18.47 -26.38 14.64
CA THR A 313 18.45 -26.43 13.18
C THR A 313 17.01 -26.41 12.72
N THR A 314 16.64 -25.36 12.00
CA THR A 314 15.34 -25.30 11.33
C THR A 314 15.53 -25.66 9.86
N ARG A 315 14.84 -26.69 9.38
CA ARG A 315 14.74 -27.03 7.95
C ARG A 315 13.34 -26.72 7.48
N SER A 316 13.21 -25.75 6.59
CA SER A 316 11.97 -25.50 5.85
C SER A 316 12.04 -26.21 4.50
N ARG A 317 11.03 -27.02 4.19
CA ARG A 317 10.73 -27.52 2.83
C ARG A 317 9.34 -26.99 2.45
N PRO A 318 9.13 -26.51 1.23
CA PRO A 318 7.78 -26.15 0.80
C PRO A 318 6.88 -27.40 0.78
N ALA A 319 5.60 -27.22 1.11
CA ALA A 319 4.61 -28.28 1.01
C ALA A 319 4.49 -28.74 -0.45
N ARG A 320 4.53 -30.06 -0.70
CA ARG A 320 4.25 -30.60 -2.04
C ARG A 320 2.84 -30.17 -2.47
N PRO A 321 2.63 -29.76 -3.72
CA PRO A 321 1.28 -29.65 -4.25
C PRO A 321 0.65 -31.04 -4.19
N ARG A 322 -0.52 -31.16 -3.56
CA ARG A 322 -1.39 -32.32 -3.78
C ARG A 322 -1.99 -32.14 -5.17
N THR A 323 -1.56 -32.96 -6.12
CA THR A 323 -2.26 -33.16 -7.39
C THR A 323 -3.69 -33.60 -7.09
N ARG A 324 -4.66 -32.92 -7.70
CA ARG A 324 -6.04 -33.39 -7.83
C ARG A 324 -6.35 -33.50 -9.32
#